data_AF-A0A6B1I0Y0-F1
#
_entry.id   AF-A0A6B1I0Y0-F1
#
_cell.length_a   1.000
_cell.length_b   1.000
_cell.length_c   1.000
_cell.angle_alpha   90.00
_cell.angle_beta   90.00
_cell.angle_gamma   90.00
#
_symmetry.space_group_name_H-M   'P 1'
#
loop_
_entity.id
_entity.type
_entity.pdbx_description
1 polymer ?
#
loop_
_entity_poly.entity_id
_entity_poly.type
_entity_poly.pdbx_seq_one_letter_code
_entity_poly.pdbx_strand_id
1 'polypeptide(L)'
;MGTSVLVDAQTKGWGTDNEEQIRQAYTDVKYVGESPNLPSDSSDHVIASYCLDNDCDLLTQDKKAYTPWLDQGVDKVHISIFSRGKQTIYLVQKA
;
A
#
# COMPACT_ATOMS: atom_id res chain seq x y z
N MET A 1 -12.74 -5.70 -12.24
CA MET A 1 -12.67 -5.22 -10.85
C MET A 1 -11.44 -4.35 -10.78
N GLY A 2 -11.61 -3.04 -10.68
CA GLY A 2 -10.50 -2.10 -10.59
C GLY A 2 -10.07 -2.05 -9.13
N THR A 3 -9.05 -2.82 -8.77
CA THR A 3 -8.46 -2.78 -7.44
C THR A 3 -7.79 -1.42 -7.24
N SER A 4 -7.99 -0.82 -6.07
CA SER A 4 -7.29 0.39 -5.69
C SER A 4 -6.01 0.02 -4.94
N VAL A 5 -4.96 0.80 -5.11
CA VAL A 5 -3.70 0.61 -4.40
C VAL A 5 -3.28 1.91 -3.74
N LEU A 6 -2.84 1.79 -2.49
CA LEU A 6 -2.24 2.86 -1.73
C LEU A 6 -0.72 2.68 -1.69
N VAL A 7 0.01 3.73 -2.03
CA VAL A 7 1.45 3.78 -1.93
C VAL A 7 1.82 4.49 -0.64
N ASP A 8 2.53 3.76 0.24
CA ASP A 8 3.05 4.27 1.50
C ASP A 8 3.96 5.50 1.30
N ALA A 9 4.02 6.38 2.30
CA ALA A 9 4.74 7.65 2.21
C ALA A 9 6.23 7.45 1.90
N GLN A 10 6.86 6.45 2.50
CA GLN A 10 8.28 6.12 2.26
C GLN A 10 8.51 5.53 0.87
N THR A 11 7.45 4.98 0.27
CA THR A 11 7.47 4.34 -1.05
C THR A 11 7.07 5.31 -2.17
N LYS A 12 6.59 6.52 -1.81
CA LYS A 12 6.06 7.51 -2.75
C LYS A 12 7.02 7.85 -3.89
N GLY A 13 8.29 8.14 -3.58
CA GLY A 13 9.27 8.49 -4.62
C GLY A 13 9.43 7.40 -5.68
N TRP A 14 9.56 6.14 -5.24
CA TRP A 14 9.58 5.00 -6.15
C TRP A 14 8.26 4.86 -6.91
N GLY A 15 7.13 5.05 -6.24
CA GLY A 15 5.80 4.92 -6.84
C GLY A 15 5.57 5.92 -7.97
N THR A 16 5.96 7.18 -7.78
CA THR A 16 5.88 8.22 -8.82
C THR A 16 6.78 7.89 -10.02
N ASP A 17 8.01 7.43 -9.78
CA ASP A 17 8.94 7.05 -10.85
C ASP A 17 8.47 5.82 -11.66
N ASN A 18 7.61 4.98 -11.07
CA ASN A 18 7.14 3.72 -11.66
C ASN A 18 5.61 3.68 -11.78
N GLU A 19 4.96 4.84 -11.87
CA GLU A 19 3.49 4.94 -11.83
C GLU A 19 2.83 4.17 -12.97
N GLU A 20 3.45 4.14 -14.15
CA GLU A 20 2.99 3.34 -15.29
C GLU A 20 2.92 1.84 -14.95
N GLN A 21 3.95 1.32 -14.28
CA GLN A 21 3.97 -0.08 -13.84
C GLN A 21 2.83 -0.37 -12.85
N ILE A 22 2.56 0.56 -11.93
CA ILE A 22 1.46 0.42 -10.98
C ILE A 22 0.11 0.45 -11.70
N ARG A 23 -0.06 1.38 -12.66
CA ARG A 23 -1.29 1.54 -13.44
C ARG A 23 -1.61 0.38 -14.38
N GLN A 24 -0.62 -0.44 -14.73
CA GLN A 24 -0.85 -1.70 -15.44
C GLN A 24 -1.59 -2.74 -14.58
N ALA A 25 -1.42 -2.68 -13.26
CA ALA A 25 -2.05 -3.61 -12.31
C ALA A 25 -3.28 -3.02 -11.60
N TYR A 26 -3.32 -1.69 -11.42
CA TYR A 26 -4.34 -1.00 -10.62
C TYR A 26 -4.94 0.18 -11.39
N THR A 27 -6.26 0.31 -11.34
CA THR A 27 -6.96 1.43 -11.98
C THR A 27 -6.93 2.70 -11.14
N ASP A 28 -6.89 2.55 -9.82
CA ASP A 28 -6.89 3.65 -8.86
C ASP A 28 -5.62 3.58 -8.01
N VAL A 29 -4.79 4.61 -8.11
CA VAL A 29 -3.50 4.72 -7.40
C VAL A 29 -3.58 5.92 -6.49
N LYS A 30 -3.47 5.67 -5.20
CA LYS A 30 -3.47 6.69 -4.14
C LYS A 30 -2.09 6.73 -3.49
N TYR A 31 -1.73 7.89 -2.96
CA TYR A 31 -0.50 8.05 -2.19
C TYR A 31 -0.83 8.61 -0.81
N VAL A 32 -0.15 8.08 0.21
CA VAL A 32 -0.18 8.67 1.55
C VAL A 32 0.32 10.12 1.46
N GLY A 33 -0.38 11.04 2.10
CA GLY A 33 -0.11 12.48 2.10
C GLY A 33 -0.79 13.29 1.00
N GLU A 34 -1.53 12.67 0.07
CA GLU A 34 -2.25 13.39 -0.99
C GLU A 34 -3.72 13.69 -0.68
N SER A 35 -4.26 13.06 0.38
CA SER A 35 -5.60 13.32 0.88
C SER A 35 -5.53 13.92 2.28
N PRO A 36 -6.40 14.89 2.64
CA PRO A 36 -6.52 15.36 4.01
C PRO A 36 -6.93 14.25 4.99
N ASN A 37 -7.55 13.17 4.50
CA ASN A 37 -7.92 12.01 5.30
C ASN A 37 -6.74 11.09 5.63
N LEU A 38 -5.62 11.24 4.91
CA LEU A 38 -4.43 10.42 5.08
C LEU A 38 -3.15 11.25 4.89
N PRO A 39 -2.84 12.16 5.84
CA PRO A 39 -1.65 13.01 5.78
C PRO A 39 -0.35 12.20 5.82
N SER A 40 0.76 12.81 5.41
CA SER A 40 2.06 12.12 5.23
C SER A 40 2.67 11.58 6.53
N ASP A 41 2.26 12.10 7.67
CA ASP A 41 2.67 11.69 9.02
C ASP A 41 1.69 10.69 9.67
N SER A 42 0.72 10.19 8.90
CA SER A 42 -0.16 9.11 9.34
C SER A 42 0.67 7.91 9.79
N SER A 43 0.30 7.33 10.93
CA SER A 43 0.94 6.11 11.41
C SER A 43 0.56 4.90 10.55
N ASP A 44 1.40 3.87 10.57
CA ASP A 44 1.16 2.62 9.84
C ASP A 44 -0.22 2.01 10.15
N HIS A 45 -0.69 2.15 11.40
CA HIS A 45 -2.03 1.74 11.83
C HIS A 45 -3.15 2.49 11.10
N VAL A 46 -3.01 3.81 10.94
CA VAL A 46 -4.01 4.64 10.24
C VAL A 46 -4.02 4.30 8.76
N ILE A 47 -2.84 4.12 8.16
CA ILE A 47 -2.67 3.71 6.77
C ILE A 47 -3.29 2.31 6.54
N ALA A 48 -3.01 1.34 7.43
CA ALA A 48 -3.59 0.00 7.36
C ALA A 48 -5.12 0.02 7.48
N SER A 49 -5.65 0.74 8.48
CA SER A 49 -7.11 0.88 8.68
C SER A 49 -7.77 1.51 7.47
N TYR A 50 -7.17 2.56 6.91
CA TYR A 50 -7.67 3.19 5.69
C TYR A 50 -7.79 2.19 4.54
N CYS A 51 -6.79 1.32 4.33
CA CYS A 51 -6.88 0.33 3.27
C CYS A 51 -7.91 -0.77 3.51
N LEU A 52 -8.10 -1.20 4.76
CA LEU A 52 -9.16 -2.14 5.10
C LEU A 52 -10.56 -1.55 4.81
N ASP A 53 -10.77 -0.28 5.17
CA ASP A 53 -12.06 0.39 5.00
C ASP A 53 -12.38 0.73 3.52
N ASN A 54 -11.35 0.88 2.68
CA ASN A 54 -11.48 1.32 1.30
C ASN A 54 -11.20 0.23 0.26
N ASP A 55 -11.03 -1.03 0.68
CA ASP A 55 -10.69 -2.16 -0.19
C ASP A 55 -9.48 -1.85 -1.09
N CYS A 56 -8.37 -1.43 -0.45
CA CYS A 56 -7.10 -1.21 -1.14
C CYS A 56 -6.00 -2.21 -0.78
N ASP A 57 -5.20 -2.50 -1.81
CA ASP A 57 -3.87 -3.06 -1.66
C ASP A 57 -2.89 -1.99 -1.19
N LEU A 58 -1.80 -2.41 -0.55
CA LEU A 58 -0.76 -1.50 -0.06
C LEU A 58 0.60 -1.82 -0.69
N LEU A 59 1.25 -0.82 -1.26
CA LEU A 59 2.64 -0.86 -1.68
C LEU A 59 3.52 -0.20 -0.63
N THR A 60 4.49 -0.97 -0.11
CA THR A 60 5.40 -0.49 0.93
C THR A 60 6.80 -1.09 0.79
N GLN A 61 7.80 -0.37 1.30
CA GLN A 61 9.16 -0.89 1.51
C GLN A 61 9.30 -1.63 2.86
N ASP A 62 8.40 -1.36 3.82
CA ASP A 62 8.41 -1.98 5.14
C ASP A 62 7.16 -2.84 5.39
N LYS A 63 7.17 -4.06 4.84
CA LYS A 63 6.07 -5.01 5.07
C LYS A 63 5.82 -5.36 6.54
N LYS A 64 6.83 -5.23 7.42
CA LYS A 64 6.71 -5.65 8.83
C LYS A 64 5.86 -4.68 9.62
N ALA A 65 5.90 -3.40 9.28
CA ALA A 65 5.07 -2.36 9.90
C ALA A 65 3.58 -2.66 9.78
N TYR A 66 3.15 -3.27 8.66
CA TYR A 66 1.74 -3.45 8.32
C TYR A 66 1.17 -4.85 8.61
N THR A 67 2.04 -5.87 8.72
CA THR A 67 1.62 -7.27 8.95
C THR A 67 0.75 -7.42 10.22
N PRO A 68 1.10 -6.87 11.40
CA PRO A 68 0.31 -7.08 12.61
C PRO A 68 -1.07 -6.45 12.60
N TRP A 69 -1.28 -5.41 11.77
CA TRP A 69 -2.53 -4.64 11.76
C TRP A 69 -3.56 -5.23 10.81
N LEU A 70 -3.09 -5.68 9.66
CA LEU A 70 -3.96 -6.30 8.66
C LEU A 70 -4.30 -7.77 9.02
N ASP A 71 -3.56 -8.40 9.94
CA ASP A 71 -3.82 -9.75 10.47
C ASP A 71 -4.80 -9.76 11.68
N GLN A 72 -5.25 -8.59 12.17
CA GLN A 72 -6.19 -8.47 13.30
C GLN A 72 -7.67 -8.66 12.92
N GLY A 73 -7.99 -8.66 11.62
CA GLY A 73 -9.26 -9.13 11.09
C GLY A 73 -9.15 -10.62 10.76
N VAL A 74 -10.27 -11.35 10.72
CA VAL A 74 -10.32 -12.80 10.39
C VAL A 74 -9.71 -13.14 9.01
N ASP A 75 -9.39 -12.12 8.21
CA ASP A 75 -8.79 -12.18 6.89
C ASP A 75 -7.26 -12.07 7.00
N LYS A 76 -6.55 -13.11 6.59
CA LYS A 76 -5.08 -13.15 6.58
C LYS A 76 -4.55 -12.10 5.60
N VAL A 77 -3.31 -11.65 5.79
CA VAL A 77 -2.61 -10.91 4.73
C VAL A 77 -1.84 -11.82 3.79
N HIS A 78 -1.94 -11.52 2.50
CA HIS A 78 -1.00 -12.01 1.50
C HIS A 78 0.06 -10.95 1.25
N ILE A 79 1.33 -11.30 1.46
CA ILE A 79 2.45 -10.41 1.17
C ILE A 79 3.28 -11.01 0.04
N SER A 80 3.38 -10.26 -1.05
CA SER A 80 4.15 -10.64 -2.24
C SER A 80 5.14 -9.53 -2.60
N ILE A 81 6.01 -9.81 -3.57
CA ILE A 81 6.95 -8.79 -4.08
C ILE A 81 6.34 -8.20 -5.34
N PHE A 82 6.11 -6.89 -5.31
CA PHE A 82 5.60 -6.15 -6.46
C PHE A 82 6.71 -5.81 -7.45
N SER A 83 7.85 -5.34 -6.93
CA SER A 83 8.99 -4.96 -7.76
C SER A 83 10.31 -5.21 -7.04
N ARG A 84 11.33 -5.60 -7.81
CA ARG A 84 12.72 -5.77 -7.35
C ARG A 84 13.62 -4.81 -8.10
N GLY A 85 14.32 -3.96 -7.38
CA GLY A 85 15.33 -3.05 -7.92
C GLY A 85 16.36 -2.66 -6.86
N LYS A 86 16.77 -1.39 -6.84
CA LYS A 86 17.59 -0.83 -5.75
C LYS A 86 16.90 -0.96 -4.39
N GLN A 87 15.57 -0.93 -4.39
CA GLN A 87 14.72 -1.20 -3.25
C GLN A 87 13.74 -2.31 -3.62
N THR A 88 13.36 -3.15 -2.65
CA THR A 88 12.31 -4.15 -2.84
C THR A 88 10.99 -3.54 -2.41
N ILE A 89 10.00 -3.59 -3.31
CA ILE A 89 8.65 -3.12 -3.02
C ILE A 89 7.77 -4.33 -2.76
N TYR A 90 7.13 -4.34 -1.61
CA TYR A 90 6.18 -5.36 -1.22
C TYR A 90 4.78 -4.89 -1.55
N LEU A 91 3.98 -5.85 -2.00
CA LEU A 91 2.55 -5.72 -2.11
C LEU A 91 1.94 -6.45 -0.93
N VAL A 92 1.14 -5.75 -0.15
CA VAL A 92 0.36 -6.29 0.96
C VAL A 92 -1.10 -6.25 0.57
N GLN A 93 -1.74 -7.41 0.58
CA GLN A 93 -3.11 -7.60 0.16
C GLN A 93 -3.88 -8.28 1.28
N LYS A 94 -5.16 -7.96 1.36
CA LYS A 94 -6.10 -8.73 2.16
C LYS A 94 -6.39 -10.05 1.43
N ALA A 95 -6.34 -11.19 2.14
CA ALA A 95 -6.65 -12.51 1.58
C ALA A 95 -8.14 -12.79 1.46
#